data_AF-A0A1V5RT99-F1
#
_entry.id   AF-A0A1V5RT99-F1
#
_cell.length_a   1.000
_cell.length_b   1.000
_cell.length_c   1.000
_cell.angle_alpha   90.00
_cell.angle_beta   90.00
_cell.angle_gamma   90.00
#
_symmetry.space_group_name_H-M   'P 1'
#
loop_
_entity.id
_entity.type
_entity.pdbx_description
1 polymer ?
#
loop_
_entity_poly.entity_id
_entity_poly.type
_entity_poly.pdbx_seq_one_letter_code
_entity_poly.pdbx_strand_id
1 'polypeptide(L)'
;MKNQLIAALAILTAFTCLLVLLSVTENYVTSKDVYFSEFSKDGIGYYGIALDGSNKIADLYFRVEHAQPNSNYQPMRVEWQHSPDVEIDSVTFRFRVASGTTIYMQTDYPGISSIPYSFSYKNQHGPVYEIVLKDIGSYGKSGSVRIDFIMRNIQNASQMTFEADFSMHYVSALQLSSIKAHAHLDALIPTDLPYPN
;
A
#
# COMPACT_ATOMS: atom_id res chain seq x y z
N MET A 1 -18.45 33.80 38.89
CA MET A 1 -17.47 32.69 39.02
C MET A 1 -18.11 31.30 38.89
N LYS A 2 -19.11 30.92 39.69
CA LYS A 2 -19.73 29.57 39.63
C LYS A 2 -20.32 29.20 38.25
N ASN A 3 -21.03 30.11 37.59
CA ASN A 3 -21.63 29.85 36.27
C ASN A 3 -20.58 29.75 35.15
N GLN A 4 -19.45 30.47 35.26
CA GLN A 4 -18.34 30.36 34.32
C GLN A 4 -17.61 29.02 34.48
N LEU A 5 -17.46 28.54 35.72
CA LEU A 5 -16.88 27.22 35.99
C LEU A 5 -17.76 26.10 35.41
N ILE A 6 -19.08 26.19 35.60
CA ILE A 6 -20.05 25.22 35.05
C ILE A 6 -20.02 25.22 33.51
N ALA A 7 -20.01 26.41 32.88
CA ALA A 7 -19.92 26.52 31.44
C ALA A 7 -18.60 25.95 30.89
N ALA A 8 -17.47 26.25 31.53
CA ALA A 8 -16.17 25.69 31.16
C ALA A 8 -16.14 24.17 31.29
N LEU A 9 -16.72 23.61 32.36
CA LEU A 9 -16.81 22.17 32.56
C LEU A 9 -17.68 21.50 31.50
N ALA A 10 -18.83 22.09 31.17
CA ALA A 10 -19.73 21.57 30.14
C ALA A 10 -19.08 21.58 28.75
N ILE A 11 -18.34 22.64 28.41
CA ILE A 11 -17.58 22.72 27.15
C ILE A 11 -16.50 21.64 27.12
N LEU A 12 -15.76 21.46 28.21
CA LEU A 12 -14.72 20.44 28.29
C LEU A 12 -15.31 19.02 28.12
N THR A 13 -16.41 18.71 28.80
CA THR A 13 -17.07 17.41 28.67
C THR A 13 -17.61 17.17 27.26
N ALA A 14 -18.26 18.16 26.65
CA ALA A 14 -18.76 18.06 25.29
C ALA A 14 -17.63 17.85 24.28
N PHE A 15 -16.51 18.56 24.44
CA PHE A 15 -15.33 18.41 23.59
C PHE A 15 -14.72 17.01 23.72
N THR A 16 -14.55 16.48 24.94
CA THR A 16 -14.02 15.13 25.15
C THR A 16 -14.95 14.06 24.57
N CYS A 17 -16.27 14.20 24.74
CA CYS A 17 -17.24 13.27 24.13
C CYS A 17 -17.18 13.31 22.60
N LEU A 18 -17.02 14.50 22.00
CA LEU A 18 -16.87 14.64 20.56
C LEU A 18 -15.60 13.94 20.05
N LEU A 19 -14.47 14.10 20.75
CA LEU A 19 -13.21 13.42 20.40
C LEU A 19 -13.32 11.89 20.47
N VAL A 20 -14.02 11.37 21.49
CA VAL A 20 -14.27 9.92 21.63
C VAL A 20 -15.19 9.40 20.53
N LEU A 21 -16.24 10.15 20.15
CA LEU A 21 -17.12 9.77 19.04
C LEU A 21 -16.36 9.75 17.70
N LEU A 22 -15.48 10.72 17.46
CA LEU A 22 -14.65 10.77 16.27
C LEU A 22 -13.66 9.60 16.21
N SER A 23 -13.05 9.21 17.33
CA SER A 23 -12.14 8.06 17.37
C SER A 23 -12.85 6.73 17.14
N VAL A 24 -14.08 6.55 17.62
CA VAL A 24 -14.84 5.29 17.43
C VAL A 24 -15.36 5.13 16.00
N THR A 25 -15.47 6.21 15.25
CA THR A 25 -15.99 6.20 13.87
C THR A 25 -14.91 6.20 12.79
N GLU A 26 -13.62 6.09 13.17
CA GLU A 26 -12.46 6.21 12.27
C GLU A 26 -12.50 7.48 11.39
N ASN A 27 -13.25 8.50 11.84
CA ASN A 27 -13.33 9.78 11.15
C ASN A 27 -12.12 10.61 11.54
N TYR A 28 -11.05 10.47 10.76
CA TYR A 28 -9.83 11.23 10.93
C TYR A 28 -10.11 12.74 10.88
N VAL A 29 -9.67 13.46 11.91
CA VAL A 29 -9.77 14.93 11.99
C VAL A 29 -8.72 15.59 11.10
N THR A 30 -7.60 14.91 10.90
CA THR A 30 -6.47 15.40 10.10
C THR A 30 -5.90 14.27 9.23
N SER A 31 -5.34 14.63 8.08
CA SER A 31 -4.60 13.70 7.22
C SER A 31 -3.27 14.33 6.81
N LYS A 32 -2.23 13.51 6.73
CA LYS A 32 -0.91 13.91 6.24
C LYS A 32 -0.49 13.03 5.08
N ASP A 33 -0.05 13.66 3.99
CA ASP A 33 0.53 12.95 2.86
C ASP A 33 2.05 12.79 3.07
N VAL A 34 2.54 11.57 2.82
CA VAL A 34 3.95 11.19 2.86
C VAL A 34 4.27 10.46 1.56
N TYR A 35 5.50 10.60 1.09
CA TYR A 35 5.97 9.90 -0.10
C TYR A 35 7.07 8.93 0.29
N PHE A 36 7.06 7.76 -0.34
CA PHE A 36 8.22 6.88 -0.31
C PHE A 36 9.39 7.59 -1.00
N SER A 37 10.60 7.34 -0.49
CA SER A 37 11.83 7.75 -1.15
C SER A 37 11.89 7.21 -2.57
N GLU A 38 12.74 7.83 -3.41
CA GLU A 38 13.10 7.23 -4.68
C GLU A 38 13.57 5.80 -4.46
N PHE A 39 13.01 4.88 -5.23
CA PHE A 39 13.28 3.46 -5.08
C PHE A 39 14.71 3.16 -5.52
N SER A 40 15.49 2.59 -4.60
CA SER A 40 16.83 2.12 -4.92
C SER A 40 16.76 0.68 -5.41
N LYS A 41 17.50 0.37 -6.49
CA LYS A 41 17.62 -1.01 -6.97
C LYS A 41 18.43 -1.83 -5.95
N ASP A 42 17.86 -2.93 -5.48
CA ASP A 42 18.46 -3.87 -4.54
C ASP A 42 18.43 -5.28 -5.12
N GLY A 43 19.56 -5.72 -5.70
CA GLY A 43 19.67 -6.97 -6.44
C GLY A 43 18.68 -7.04 -7.61
N ILE A 44 17.68 -7.94 -7.49
CA ILE A 44 16.62 -8.15 -8.48
C ILE A 44 15.34 -7.34 -8.20
N GLY A 45 15.31 -6.56 -7.12
CA GLY A 45 14.16 -5.77 -6.71
C GLY A 45 14.47 -4.29 -6.54
N TYR A 46 13.49 -3.58 -5.99
CA TYR A 46 13.47 -2.16 -5.74
C TYR A 46 12.99 -1.95 -4.31
N TYR A 47 13.67 -1.10 -3.56
CA TYR A 47 13.35 -0.83 -2.17
C TYR A 47 13.15 0.67 -1.93
N GLY A 48 12.07 1.03 -1.23
CA GLY A 48 11.74 2.40 -0.86
C GLY A 48 11.33 2.49 0.61
N ILE A 49 11.56 3.65 1.22
CA ILE A 49 11.20 3.93 2.62
C ILE A 49 10.31 5.17 2.69
N ALA A 50 9.23 5.12 3.47
CA ALA A 50 8.44 6.28 3.84
C ALA A 50 8.83 6.76 5.26
N LEU A 51 9.10 8.06 5.38
CA LEU A 51 9.45 8.71 6.63
C LEU A 51 8.43 9.79 7.00
N ASP A 52 7.99 9.81 8.25
CA ASP A 52 7.38 11.00 8.86
C ASP A 52 8.47 11.75 9.65
N GLY A 53 9.01 12.81 9.05
CA GLY A 53 10.17 13.50 9.61
C GLY A 53 11.37 12.54 9.65
N SER A 54 11.87 12.23 10.84
CA SER A 54 12.96 11.26 11.04
C SER A 54 12.47 9.85 11.37
N ASN A 55 11.17 9.65 11.54
CA ASN A 55 10.60 8.36 11.95
C ASN A 55 10.25 7.54 10.71
N LYS A 56 10.83 6.34 10.58
CA LYS A 56 10.39 5.39 9.56
C LYS A 56 8.99 4.90 9.88
N ILE A 57 8.05 5.11 8.96
CA ILE A 57 6.67 4.66 9.12
C ILE A 57 6.39 3.40 8.32
N ALA A 58 7.00 3.24 7.15
CA ALA A 58 6.89 2.06 6.32
C ALA A 58 8.10 1.89 5.40
N ASP A 59 8.34 0.66 4.97
CA ASP A 59 9.20 0.33 3.86
C ASP A 59 8.47 -0.60 2.89
N LEU A 60 8.91 -0.58 1.64
CA LEU A 60 8.25 -1.23 0.52
C LEU A 60 9.31 -1.81 -0.40
N TYR A 61 9.21 -3.11 -0.61
CA TYR A 61 10.01 -3.88 -1.54
C TYR A 61 9.15 -4.35 -2.70
N PHE A 62 9.58 -4.06 -3.92
CA PHE A 62 8.96 -4.53 -5.14
C PHE A 62 9.95 -5.32 -5.97
N ARG A 63 9.56 -6.46 -6.51
CA ARG A 63 10.38 -7.18 -7.50
C ARG A 63 9.54 -7.74 -8.63
N VAL A 64 10.13 -7.74 -9.81
CA VAL A 64 9.66 -8.47 -10.99
C VAL A 64 10.69 -9.56 -11.24
N GLU A 65 10.27 -10.83 -11.23
CA GLU A 65 11.19 -11.95 -11.41
C GLU A 65 11.57 -12.11 -12.89
N HIS A 66 12.24 -13.19 -13.29
CA HIS A 66 12.32 -13.56 -14.70
C HIS A 66 11.13 -14.45 -15.06
N ALA A 67 10.67 -14.38 -16.31
CA ALA A 67 9.70 -15.34 -16.83
C ALA A 67 10.30 -16.76 -16.77
N GLN A 68 9.47 -17.74 -16.43
CA GLN A 68 9.90 -19.14 -16.54
C GLN A 68 10.13 -19.50 -18.01
N PRO A 69 11.07 -20.42 -18.33
CA PRO A 69 11.26 -20.90 -19.69
C PRO A 69 9.95 -21.40 -20.30
N ASN A 70 9.65 -20.98 -21.54
CA ASN A 70 8.42 -21.30 -22.26
C ASN A 70 7.12 -20.84 -21.58
N SER A 71 7.19 -19.84 -20.70
CA SER A 71 6.04 -19.26 -20.01
C SER A 71 5.72 -17.85 -20.52
N ASN A 72 4.43 -17.52 -20.59
CA ASN A 72 3.98 -16.12 -20.75
C ASN A 72 3.64 -15.48 -19.41
N TYR A 73 4.09 -16.08 -18.30
CA TYR A 73 3.87 -15.63 -16.94
C TYR A 73 5.12 -14.98 -16.38
N GLN A 74 4.91 -13.83 -15.76
CA GLN A 74 5.93 -13.05 -15.10
C GLN A 74 5.54 -12.88 -13.63
N PRO A 75 6.21 -13.60 -12.71
CA PRO A 75 5.98 -13.42 -11.28
C PRO A 75 6.44 -12.03 -10.83
N MET A 76 5.69 -11.46 -9.90
CA MET A 76 6.04 -10.24 -9.19
C MET A 76 5.76 -10.43 -7.70
N ARG A 77 6.41 -9.62 -6.88
CA ARG A 77 6.15 -9.56 -5.46
C ARG A 77 6.15 -8.12 -5.00
N VAL A 78 5.19 -7.80 -4.16
CA VAL A 78 5.19 -6.61 -3.31
C VAL A 78 5.28 -7.10 -1.87
N GLU A 79 6.22 -6.56 -1.12
CA GLU A 79 6.35 -6.78 0.31
C GLU A 79 6.48 -5.43 0.99
N TRP A 80 5.82 -5.23 2.11
CA TRP A 80 5.96 -4.00 2.88
C TRP A 80 5.98 -4.32 4.35
N GLN A 81 6.72 -3.49 5.09
CA GLN A 81 6.76 -3.53 6.53
C GLN A 81 6.49 -2.13 7.07
N HIS A 82 5.81 -2.05 8.21
CA HIS A 82 5.50 -0.79 8.87
C HIS A 82 6.09 -0.73 10.28
N SER A 83 6.23 0.48 10.80
CA SER A 83 6.63 0.68 12.19
C SER A 83 5.62 0.04 13.14
N PRO A 84 6.04 -0.51 14.30
CA PRO A 84 5.14 -0.99 15.34
C PRO A 84 4.13 0.06 15.83
N ASP A 85 4.48 1.34 15.72
CA ASP A 85 3.63 2.46 16.14
C ASP A 85 2.58 2.84 15.09
N VAL A 86 2.58 2.19 13.93
CA VAL A 86 1.70 2.48 12.80
C VAL A 86 0.86 1.25 12.49
N GLU A 87 -0.42 1.46 12.18
CA GLU A 87 -1.32 0.44 11.64
C GLU A 87 -1.73 0.84 10.22
N ILE A 88 -1.88 -0.16 9.34
CA ILE A 88 -2.27 0.04 7.94
C ILE A 88 -3.75 -0.31 7.80
N ASP A 89 -4.59 0.67 7.46
CA ASP A 89 -6.02 0.47 7.25
C ASP A 89 -6.28 -0.19 5.89
N SER A 90 -5.64 0.33 4.85
CA SER A 90 -5.84 -0.13 3.48
C SER A 90 -4.64 0.15 2.59
N VAL A 91 -4.52 -0.65 1.53
CA VAL A 91 -3.50 -0.48 0.50
C VAL A 91 -4.13 -0.62 -0.87
N THR A 92 -3.79 0.29 -1.77
CA THR A 92 -4.18 0.22 -3.18
C THR A 92 -2.94 0.11 -4.05
N PHE A 93 -2.83 -0.95 -4.83
CA PHE A 93 -1.80 -1.12 -5.85
C PHE A 93 -2.34 -0.78 -7.21
N ARG A 94 -1.56 -0.03 -8.00
CA ARG A 94 -1.85 0.25 -9.40
C ARG A 94 -0.67 -0.13 -10.26
N PHE A 95 -0.94 -0.86 -11.31
CA PHE A 95 0.05 -1.24 -12.31
C PHE A 95 -0.33 -0.62 -13.65
N ARG A 96 0.64 -0.03 -14.34
CA ARG A 96 0.52 0.38 -15.75
C ARG A 96 1.56 -0.35 -16.56
N VAL A 97 1.08 -1.06 -17.58
CA VAL A 97 1.87 -1.95 -18.44
C VAL A 97 1.25 -1.93 -19.84
N ALA A 98 1.90 -2.59 -20.80
CA ALA A 98 1.43 -2.68 -22.16
C ALA A 98 -0.04 -3.18 -22.25
N SER A 99 -0.75 -2.67 -23.26
CA SER A 99 -2.13 -3.09 -23.53
C SER A 99 -2.20 -4.58 -23.84
N GLY A 100 -3.21 -5.26 -23.29
CA GLY A 100 -3.43 -6.70 -23.49
C GLY A 100 -2.78 -7.61 -22.42
N THR A 101 -2.03 -7.03 -21.49
CA THR A 101 -1.55 -7.73 -20.28
C THR A 101 -2.70 -8.02 -19.32
N THR A 102 -2.56 -9.05 -18.49
CA THR A 102 -3.48 -9.31 -17.37
C THR A 102 -2.68 -9.55 -16.10
N ILE A 103 -3.11 -9.01 -14.97
CA ILE A 103 -2.45 -9.20 -13.67
C ILE A 103 -3.37 -10.00 -12.75
N TYR A 104 -2.84 -11.09 -12.21
CA TYR A 104 -3.49 -11.96 -11.25
C TYR A 104 -2.76 -11.82 -9.93
N MET A 105 -3.49 -11.75 -8.83
CA MET A 105 -2.92 -11.91 -7.51
C MET A 105 -2.83 -13.40 -7.18
N GLN A 106 -1.67 -13.85 -6.71
CA GLN A 106 -1.49 -15.18 -6.14
C GLN A 106 -0.94 -14.99 -4.73
N THR A 107 -1.77 -15.17 -3.71
CA THR A 107 -1.33 -14.97 -2.33
C THR A 107 -1.76 -16.14 -1.45
N ASP A 108 -0.84 -16.57 -0.59
CA ASP A 108 -1.10 -17.53 0.49
C ASP A 108 -1.65 -16.83 1.74
N TYR A 109 -1.98 -15.54 1.65
CA TYR A 109 -2.49 -14.75 2.77
C TYR A 109 -3.87 -15.25 3.21
N PRO A 110 -4.01 -15.77 4.45
CA PRO A 110 -5.28 -16.32 4.93
C PRO A 110 -6.34 -15.22 4.98
N GLY A 111 -7.44 -15.40 4.23
CA GLY A 111 -8.51 -14.41 4.08
C GLY A 111 -8.56 -13.72 2.71
N ILE A 112 -7.48 -13.81 1.91
CA ILE A 112 -7.43 -13.38 0.50
C ILE A 112 -7.48 -14.63 -0.40
N SER A 113 -8.28 -15.62 -0.02
CA SER A 113 -8.55 -16.77 -0.89
C SER A 113 -9.49 -16.29 -1.99
N SER A 114 -8.96 -16.07 -3.20
CA SER A 114 -9.72 -15.80 -4.44
C SER A 114 -10.32 -14.40 -4.59
N ILE A 115 -9.50 -13.36 -4.45
CA ILE A 115 -9.89 -12.01 -4.87
C ILE A 115 -9.32 -11.70 -6.28
N PRO A 116 -10.08 -11.90 -7.37
CA PRO A 116 -9.76 -11.30 -8.65
C PRO A 116 -10.25 -9.84 -8.66
N TYR A 117 -9.66 -8.96 -7.85
CA TYR A 117 -9.89 -7.52 -7.98
C TYR A 117 -8.79 -6.90 -8.81
N SER A 118 -8.78 -7.18 -10.11
CA SER A 118 -8.15 -6.23 -11.04
C SER A 118 -9.29 -5.51 -11.76
N PHE A 119 -9.54 -4.26 -11.36
CA PHE A 119 -10.36 -3.39 -12.20
C PHE A 119 -9.41 -2.79 -13.23
N SER A 120 -9.52 -3.26 -14.48
CA SER A 120 -8.84 -2.60 -15.59
C SER A 120 -9.72 -1.46 -16.08
N TYR A 121 -9.25 -0.23 -15.92
CA TYR A 121 -9.86 0.93 -16.58
C TYR A 121 -8.81 1.64 -17.42
N LYS A 122 -9.24 2.26 -18.52
CA LYS A 122 -8.37 3.09 -19.35
C LYS A 122 -8.38 4.51 -18.79
N ASN A 123 -7.21 5.05 -18.49
CA ASN A 123 -7.04 6.49 -18.30
C ASN A 123 -6.33 7.08 -19.54
N GLN A 124 -6.08 8.39 -19.52
CA GLN A 124 -5.37 9.10 -20.59
C GLN A 124 -3.93 8.59 -20.86
N HIS A 125 -3.37 7.78 -19.97
CA HIS A 125 -2.03 7.20 -20.02
C HIS A 125 -2.01 5.68 -20.30
N GLY A 126 -3.18 5.05 -20.52
CA GLY A 126 -3.29 3.63 -20.85
C GLY A 126 -4.12 2.81 -19.85
N PRO A 127 -4.10 1.48 -19.93
CA PRO A 127 -4.78 0.61 -18.98
C PRO A 127 -4.10 0.67 -17.60
N VAL A 128 -4.91 0.84 -16.57
CA VAL A 128 -4.50 0.76 -15.16
C VAL A 128 -5.13 -0.47 -14.56
N TYR A 129 -4.34 -1.32 -13.91
CA TYR A 129 -4.81 -2.47 -13.15
C TYR A 129 -4.76 -2.11 -11.68
N GLU A 130 -5.93 -1.95 -11.06
CA GLU A 130 -6.04 -1.54 -9.66
C GLU A 130 -6.48 -2.70 -8.76
N ILE A 131 -5.79 -2.84 -7.63
CA ILE A 131 -6.04 -3.84 -6.59
C ILE A 131 -6.17 -3.11 -5.27
N VAL A 132 -7.33 -3.24 -4.61
CA VAL A 132 -7.61 -2.59 -3.33
C VAL A 132 -7.74 -3.65 -2.24
N LEU A 133 -6.97 -3.46 -1.16
CA LEU A 133 -6.95 -4.28 0.03
C LEU A 133 -7.38 -3.42 1.21
N LYS A 134 -8.37 -3.88 1.97
CA LYS A 134 -8.91 -3.18 3.14
C LYS A 134 -8.71 -4.01 4.41
N ASP A 135 -8.76 -3.34 5.54
CA ASP A 135 -8.70 -3.89 6.89
C ASP A 135 -7.41 -4.67 7.19
N ILE A 136 -6.28 -4.25 6.58
CA ILE A 136 -4.99 -4.97 6.68
C ILE A 136 -4.48 -5.02 8.12
N GLY A 137 -4.73 -3.98 8.92
CA GLY A 137 -4.29 -3.86 10.31
C GLY A 137 -4.75 -5.00 11.21
N SER A 138 -5.94 -5.56 10.94
CA SER A 138 -6.46 -6.73 11.66
C SER A 138 -5.68 -8.04 11.39
N TYR A 139 -4.95 -8.09 10.29
CA TYR A 139 -4.25 -9.29 9.80
C TYR A 139 -2.71 -9.15 9.84
N GLY A 140 -2.17 -7.97 10.16
CA GLY A 140 -0.76 -7.61 10.05
C GLY A 140 -0.06 -7.23 11.36
N LYS A 141 -0.55 -7.67 12.54
CA LYS A 141 0.03 -7.29 13.86
C LYS A 141 1.55 -7.57 14.03
N SER A 142 2.15 -8.36 13.14
CA SER A 142 3.60 -8.60 13.07
C SER A 142 4.22 -8.05 11.78
N GLY A 143 3.98 -6.77 11.48
CA GLY A 143 4.97 -5.87 10.91
C GLY A 143 5.51 -6.12 9.49
N SER A 144 5.15 -7.19 8.78
CA SER A 144 5.45 -7.38 7.35
C SER A 144 4.31 -8.10 6.65
N VAL A 145 3.94 -7.61 5.47
CA VAL A 145 2.94 -8.23 4.58
C VAL A 145 3.57 -8.43 3.22
N ARG A 146 3.37 -9.62 2.66
CA ARG A 146 3.85 -10.01 1.35
C ARG A 146 2.70 -10.46 0.48
N ILE A 147 2.69 -9.98 -0.76
CA ILE A 147 1.72 -10.37 -1.78
C ILE A 147 2.48 -10.67 -3.07
N ASP A 148 2.23 -11.87 -3.60
CA ASP A 148 2.74 -12.27 -4.90
C ASP A 148 1.67 -12.05 -5.99
N PHE A 149 2.13 -11.72 -7.19
CA PHE A 149 1.31 -11.49 -8.36
C PHE A 149 1.89 -12.24 -9.56
N ILE A 150 1.05 -12.55 -10.53
CA ILE A 150 1.43 -13.07 -11.83
C ILE A 150 0.89 -12.12 -12.88
N MET A 151 1.78 -11.53 -13.67
CA MET A 151 1.40 -10.89 -14.91
C MET A 151 1.39 -11.92 -16.05
N ARG A 152 0.46 -11.79 -16.99
CA ARG A 152 0.32 -12.63 -18.19
C ARG A 152 0.27 -11.78 -19.45
N ASN A 153 0.70 -12.33 -20.58
CA ASN A 153 0.63 -11.67 -21.90
C ASN A 153 1.46 -10.37 -21.98
N ILE A 154 2.70 -10.40 -21.51
CA ILE A 154 3.61 -9.24 -21.44
C ILE A 154 4.51 -9.17 -22.68
N GLN A 155 4.07 -9.70 -23.82
CA GLN A 155 4.92 -9.78 -24.99
C GLN A 155 5.37 -8.35 -25.38
N ASN A 156 6.69 -8.12 -25.34
CA ASN A 156 7.39 -6.88 -25.71
C ASN A 156 7.33 -5.70 -24.71
N ALA A 157 6.88 -5.88 -23.47
CA ALA A 157 7.02 -4.81 -22.46
C ALA A 157 8.39 -4.89 -21.77
N SER A 158 9.17 -3.81 -21.83
CA SER A 158 10.47 -3.68 -21.14
C SER A 158 10.36 -3.01 -19.77
N GLN A 159 9.22 -2.36 -19.50
CA GLN A 159 9.00 -1.56 -18.30
C GLN A 159 7.53 -1.63 -17.86
N MET A 160 7.32 -1.40 -16.56
CA MET A 160 6.02 -1.20 -15.95
C MET A 160 6.10 -0.09 -14.91
N THR A 161 5.01 0.66 -14.78
CA THR A 161 4.85 1.56 -13.64
C THR A 161 4.08 0.84 -12.54
N PHE A 162 4.62 0.88 -11.34
CA PHE A 162 4.00 0.44 -10.10
C PHE A 162 3.74 1.66 -9.20
N GLU A 163 2.51 1.78 -8.72
CA GLU A 163 2.12 2.75 -7.71
C GLU A 163 1.45 2.05 -6.54
N ALA A 164 1.68 2.56 -5.34
CA ALA A 164 1.00 2.08 -4.15
C ALA A 164 0.56 3.25 -3.28
N ASP A 165 -0.69 3.22 -2.83
CA ASP A 165 -1.22 4.15 -1.83
C ASP A 165 -1.53 3.37 -0.56
N PHE A 166 -0.97 3.81 0.56
CA PHE A 166 -1.23 3.25 1.89
C PHE A 166 -2.06 4.26 2.68
N SER A 167 -3.17 3.81 3.26
CA SER A 167 -3.86 4.54 4.33
C SER A 167 -3.44 3.92 5.65
N MET A 168 -2.92 4.74 6.55
CA MET A 168 -2.36 4.32 7.82
C MET A 168 -2.75 5.29 8.93
N HIS A 169 -2.56 4.88 10.18
CA HIS A 169 -2.65 5.77 11.33
C HIS A 169 -1.66 5.35 12.42
N TYR A 170 -1.30 6.28 13.31
CA TYR A 170 -0.52 5.93 14.49
C TYR A 170 -1.40 5.21 15.51
N VAL A 171 -0.94 4.06 16.00
CA VAL A 171 -1.59 3.28 17.05
C VAL A 171 -1.70 4.17 18.29
N SER A 172 -2.91 4.62 18.58
CA SER A 172 -3.18 5.54 19.68
C SER A 172 -4.60 5.35 20.20
N ALA A 173 -4.84 5.74 21.46
CA ALA A 173 -6.17 5.62 22.07
C ALA A 173 -7.24 6.50 21.39
N LEU A 174 -6.82 7.51 20.62
CA LEU A 174 -7.69 8.42 19.87
C LEU A 174 -7.14 8.53 18.43
N GLN A 175 -7.70 7.74 17.51
CA GLN A 175 -7.35 7.74 16.09
C GLN A 175 -7.88 9.01 15.39
N LEU A 176 -7.23 10.14 15.60
CA LEU A 176 -7.65 11.45 15.07
C LEU A 176 -6.87 11.87 13.82
N SER A 177 -5.83 11.15 13.43
CA SER A 177 -4.96 11.48 12.31
C SER A 177 -4.70 10.27 11.42
N SER A 178 -4.83 10.46 10.11
CA SER A 178 -4.38 9.50 9.10
C SER A 178 -3.08 9.94 8.43
N ILE A 179 -2.32 8.96 7.98
CA ILE A 179 -1.16 9.12 7.13
C ILE A 179 -1.46 8.43 5.80
N LYS A 180 -1.29 9.16 4.70
CA LYS A 180 -1.40 8.63 3.35
C LYS A 180 0.01 8.54 2.77
N ALA A 181 0.51 7.33 2.58
CA ALA A 181 1.84 7.15 1.96
C ALA A 181 1.69 6.76 0.50
N HIS A 182 2.42 7.46 -0.38
CA HIS A 182 2.38 7.27 -1.82
C HIS A 182 3.73 6.77 -2.34
N ALA A 183 3.70 5.69 -3.11
CA ALA A 183 4.85 5.12 -3.78
C ALA A 183 4.67 5.18 -5.29
N HIS A 184 5.74 5.47 -6.01
CA HIS A 184 5.79 5.43 -7.47
C HIS A 184 7.14 4.83 -7.90
N LEU A 185 7.10 3.89 -8.83
CA LEU A 185 8.26 3.19 -9.34
C LEU A 185 8.04 2.82 -10.81
N ASP A 186 8.97 3.20 -11.67
CA ASP A 186 9.10 2.64 -13.01
C ASP A 186 10.10 1.47 -12.97
N ALA A 187 9.57 0.25 -12.94
CA ALA A 187 10.35 -0.97 -12.83
C ALA A 187 10.62 -1.58 -14.22
N LEU A 188 11.86 -2.04 -14.42
CA LEU A 188 12.21 -2.87 -15.57
C LEU A 188 11.58 -4.26 -15.45
N ILE A 189 11.08 -4.76 -16.58
CA ILE A 189 10.62 -6.15 -16.71
C ILE A 189 11.78 -6.95 -17.30
N PRO A 190 12.34 -7.93 -16.56
CA PRO A 190 13.45 -8.73 -17.07
C PRO A 190 13.01 -9.56 -18.29
N THR A 191 13.71 -9.41 -19.41
CA THR A 191 13.38 -10.09 -20.68
C THR A 191 14.25 -11.31 -20.97
N ASP A 192 15.40 -11.44 -20.29
CA ASP A 192 16.34 -12.53 -20.52
C ASP A 192 15.96 -13.74 -19.67
N LEU A 193 16.06 -14.97 -20.18
CA LEU A 193 15.88 -16.15 -19.32
C LEU A 193 17.00 -16.20 -18.27
N PRO A 194 16.73 -16.61 -17.02
CA PRO A 194 17.76 -16.64 -15.99
C PRO A 194 18.77 -17.75 -16.32
N TYR A 195 19.89 -17.35 -16.93
CA TYR A 195 21.11 -18.10 -17.25
C TYR A 195 20.95 -19.38 -18.12
N PRO A 196 21.85 -19.61 -19.10
CA PRO A 196 21.98 -20.94 -19.71
C PRO A 196 22.52 -21.91 -18.65
N ASN A 197 21.95 -23.13 -18.63
CA ASN A 197 22.39 -24.26 -17.80
C ASN A 197 23.90 -24.51 -17.86
#